data_AF-A0A3S6FJY6-F1
#
_entry.id   AF-A0A3S6FJY6-F1
#
_cell.length_a   1.000
_cell.length_b   1.000
_cell.length_c   1.000
_cell.angle_alpha   90.00
_cell.angle_beta   90.00
_cell.angle_gamma   90.00
#
_symmetry.space_group_name_H-M   'P 1'
#
loop_
_entity.id
_entity.type
_entity.pdbx_description
1 polymer ?
#
loop_
_entity_poly.entity_id
_entity_poly.type
_entity_poly.pdbx_seq_one_letter_code
_entity_poly.pdbx_strand_id
1 'polypeptide(L)' 'ATGASFVFILTYLHILRGLNYSYSYLPLSWISGLLIFLISIVTAFMGYVLPWGQMSFWGATVIT' A
#
# COMPACT_ATOMS: atom_id res chain seq x y z
N ALA A 1 14.88 2.01 -0.57
CA ALA A 1 14.19 0.70 -0.61
C ALA A 1 13.62 0.26 0.75
N THR A 2 14.39 0.37 1.84
CA THR A 2 14.00 -0.13 3.19
C THR A 2 12.79 0.58 3.81
N GLY A 3 12.69 1.91 3.66
CA GLY A 3 11.57 2.68 4.23
C GLY A 3 10.20 2.32 3.66
N ALA A 4 10.07 2.21 2.33
CA ALA A 4 8.82 1.83 1.68
C ALA A 4 8.35 0.43 2.10
N SER A 5 9.28 -0.52 2.17
CA SER A 5 8.98 -1.90 2.61
C SER A 5 8.47 -1.94 4.05
N PHE A 6 9.05 -1.12 4.94
CA PHE A 6 8.62 -1.02 6.33
C PHE A 6 7.21 -0.45 6.48
N VAL A 7 6.84 0.55 5.66
CA VAL A 7 5.47 1.09 5.63
C VAL A 7 4.46 -0.01 5.31
N PHE A 8 4.69 -0.82 4.28
CA PHE A 8 3.77 -1.91 3.94
C PHE A 8 3.69 -2.98 5.04
N ILE A 9 4.81 -3.34 5.68
CA ILE A 9 4.80 -4.28 6.81
C ILE A 9 3.89 -3.75 7.93
N LEU A 10 4.04 -2.48 8.31
CA LEU A 10 3.19 -1.86 9.34
C LEU A 10 1.72 -1.80 8.91
N THR A 11 1.44 -1.44 7.65
CA THR A 11 0.07 -1.38 7.14
C THR A 11 -0.59 -2.76 7.11
N TYR A 12 0.12 -3.81 6.70
CA TYR A 12 -0.40 -5.18 6.75
C TYR A 12 -0.70 -5.62 8.18
N LEU A 13 0.20 -5.37 9.14
CA LEU A 13 -0.05 -5.64 10.55
C LEU A 13 -1.25 -4.85 11.10
N HIS A 14 -1.42 -3.60 10.68
CA HIS A 14 -2.55 -2.76 11.08
C HIS A 14 -3.88 -3.31 10.55
N ILE A 15 -3.93 -3.72 9.28
CA ILE A 15 -5.11 -4.34 8.66
C ILE A 15 -5.46 -5.65 9.37
N LEU A 16 -4.46 -6.53 9.61
CA LEU A 16 -4.66 -7.78 10.33
C LEU A 16 -5.26 -7.58 11.72
N ARG A 17 -4.82 -6.55 12.46
CA ARG A 17 -5.42 -6.21 13.76
C ARG A 17 -6.85 -5.72 13.63
N GLY A 18 -7.12 -4.87 12.63
CA GLY A 18 -8.46 -4.29 12.43
C GLY A 18 -9.50 -5.29 11.92
N LEU A 19 -9.09 -6.41 11.30
CA LEU A 19 -10.00 -7.51 10.91
C LEU A 19 -10.70 -8.15 12.12
N ASN A 20 -10.13 -8.10 13.33
CA ASN A 20 -10.71 -8.76 14.50
C ASN A 20 -11.98 -8.06 15.03
N TYR A 21 -12.08 -6.73 14.95
CA TYR A 21 -13.20 -5.98 15.55
C TYR A 21 -13.51 -4.63 14.86
N SER A 22 -12.52 -3.98 14.25
CA SER A 22 -12.65 -2.60 13.75
C SER A 22 -13.58 -2.48 12.54
N TYR A 23 -13.69 -3.51 11.70
CA TYR A 23 -14.63 -3.51 10.56
C TYR A 23 -16.08 -3.28 11.00
N SER A 24 -16.50 -3.93 12.08
CA SER A 24 -17.88 -3.84 12.58
C SER A 24 -18.08 -2.69 13.57
N TYR A 25 -17.06 -2.34 14.36
CA TYR A 25 -17.14 -1.31 15.40
C TYR A 25 -16.95 0.12 14.87
N LEU A 26 -16.07 0.31 13.86
CA LEU A 26 -15.75 1.62 13.28
C LEU A 26 -15.74 1.52 11.74
N PRO A 27 -16.91 1.33 11.10
CA PRO A 27 -16.98 1.06 9.67
C PRO A 27 -16.44 2.21 8.82
N LEU A 28 -16.69 3.47 9.20
CA LEU A 28 -16.17 4.64 8.48
C LEU A 28 -14.64 4.73 8.54
N SER A 29 -14.05 4.48 9.71
CA SER A 29 -12.59 4.46 9.89
C SER A 29 -11.94 3.29 9.17
N TRP A 30 -12.63 2.15 9.07
CA TRP A 30 -12.16 1.00 8.32
C TRP A 30 -12.13 1.29 6.81
N ILE A 31 -13.21 1.87 6.27
CA ILE A 31 -13.28 2.27 4.86
C ILE A 31 -12.21 3.31 4.53
N SER A 32 -12.00 4.31 5.39
CA SER A 32 -10.93 5.30 5.17
C SER A 32 -9.53 4.66 5.26
N GLY A 33 -9.32 3.70 6.16
CA GLY A 33 -8.09 2.91 6.22
C GLY A 33 -7.81 2.11 4.94
N LEU A 34 -8.85 1.49 4.35
CA LEU A 34 -8.74 0.81 3.06
C LEU A 34 -8.41 1.78 1.92
N LEU A 35 -8.99 2.98 1.90
CA LEU A 35 -8.65 4.02 0.92
C LEU A 35 -7.19 4.46 1.05
N ILE A 36 -6.69 4.65 2.27
CA ILE A 36 -5.27 4.98 2.52
C ILE A 36 -4.36 3.86 2.00
N PHE A 37 -4.75 2.60 2.19
CA PHE A 37 -4.01 1.45 1.66
C PHE A 37 -3.96 1.43 0.12
N LEU A 38 -5.06 1.76 -0.56
CA LEU A 38 -5.06 1.84 -2.02
C LEU A 38 -4.15 2.97 -2.54
N ILE A 39 -4.22 4.15 -1.92
CA ILE A 39 -3.37 5.29 -2.30
C ILE A 39 -1.88 4.99 -2.04
N SER A 40 -1.55 4.27 -0.97
CA SER A 40 -0.16 3.92 -0.66
C SER A 40 0.45 2.95 -1.69
N ILE A 41 -0.34 2.01 -2.24
CA ILE A 41 0.08 1.14 -3.35
C ILE A 41 0.46 1.98 -4.57
N VAL A 42 -0.41 2.91 -4.98
CA VAL A 42 -0.15 3.78 -6.14
C VAL A 42 1.08 4.65 -5.90
N THR A 43 1.22 5.21 -4.70
CA THR A 43 2.37 6.05 -4.32
C THR A 43 3.68 5.27 -4.39
N ALA A 44 3.69 4.04 -3.86
CA ALA A 44 4.87 3.17 -3.88
C ALA A 44 5.22 2.71 -5.30
N PHE A 45 4.21 2.40 -6.12
CA PHE A 45 4.40 2.03 -7.52
C PHE A 45 5.01 3.17 -8.33
N MET A 46 4.46 4.39 -8.23
CA MET A 46 5.05 5.55 -8.90
C MET A 46 6.47 5.83 -8.41
N GLY A 47 6.71 5.70 -7.10
CA GLY A 47 8.06 5.80 -6.51
C GLY A 47 9.05 4.77 -7.06
N TYR A 48 8.58 3.56 -7.40
CA TYR A 48 9.38 2.51 -8.03
C TYR A 48 9.71 2.79 -9.50
N VAL A 49 8.86 3.53 -10.21
CA VAL A 49 9.07 3.90 -11.63
C VAL A 49 10.09 5.03 -11.79
N LEU A 50 10.16 5.97 -10.83
CA LEU A 50 11.01 7.18 -10.90
C LEU A 50 12.50 6.96 -11.24
N PRO A 51 13.22 5.95 -10.69
CA PRO A 51 14.64 5.74 -11.00
C PRO A 51 14.92 5.28 -12.44
N TRP A 52 13.88 4.94 -13.21
CA TRP A 52 13.94 4.57 -14.62
C TRP A 52 14.97 3.46 -14.97
N GLY A 53 15.13 2.48 -14.06
CA GLY A 53 15.94 1.30 -14.32
C GLY A 53 15.22 0.25 -15.19
N GLN A 54 15.95 -0.79 -15.63
CA GLN A 54 15.38 -1.90 -16.40
C GLN A 54 14.15 -2.52 -15.74
N MET A 55 14.25 -2.88 -14.46
CA MET A 55 13.11 -3.45 -13.73
C MET A 55 11.97 -2.43 -13.56
N SER A 56 12.28 -1.15 -13.34
CA SER A 56 11.27 -0.09 -13.25
C SER A 56 10.48 0.08 -14.54
N PHE A 57 11.16 0.05 -15.70
CA PHE A 57 10.53 0.17 -17.02
C PHE A 57 9.61 -1.02 -17.31
N TRP A 58 10.13 -2.25 -17.15
CA TRP A 58 9.32 -3.46 -17.36
C TRP A 58 8.18 -3.57 -16.35
N GLY A 59 8.41 -3.13 -15.10
CA GLY A 59 7.36 -3.06 -14.09
C GLY A 59 6.24 -2.10 -14.49
N ALA A 60 6.57 -0.92 -15.04
CA ALA A 60 5.58 0.00 -15.56
C ALA A 60 4.78 -0.62 -16.71
N THR A 61 5.45 -1.17 -17.72
CA THR A 61 4.79 -1.68 -18.94
C THR A 61 3.95 -2.92 -18.74
N VAL A 62 4.21 -3.73 -17.71
CA VAL A 62 3.43 -4.94 -17.42
C VAL A 62 2.25 -4.65 -16.50
N ILE A 63 2.41 -3.70 -15.57
CA ILE A 63 1.37 -3.40 -14.57
C ILE A 63 0.30 -2.45 -15.13
N THR A 64 0.67 -1.52 -16.01
CA THR A 64 -0.27 -0.59 -16.69
C THR A 64 -0.77 -1.16 -18.01
#